data_AF-A0A1M7YXF4-F1
#
_entry.id   AF-A0A1M7YXF4-F1
#
_cell.length_a   1.000
_cell.length_b   1.000
_cell.length_c   1.000
_cell.angle_alpha   90.00
_cell.angle_beta   90.00
_cell.angle_gamma   90.00
#
_symmetry.space_group_name_H-M   'P 1'
#
loop_
_entity.id
_entity.type
_entity.pdbx_description
1 polymer ?
#
loop_
_entity_poly.entity_id
_entity_poly.type
_entity_poly.pdbx_seq_one_letter_code
_entity_poly.pdbx_strand_id
1 'polypeptide(L)'
;MNSSNTKIVKSGSTFQISLKGNMSTGYRWCLARLPESLCLVGEELYSDPHPPQVVGVGDTQVFYFKAMKSTLAPESLSFIRMRVWNDDIIEEQVWQVTVSQNENEVSYQVVNNYVVGHEVKAGKHYFIFDKFDQFQKVFYPAAVMGSQRWLTVEDFAHHVVIAVIEPENNAVSDYEFKQTPHISGHTLVIDYVCKENPAPETTFRFSKILMVQRGDYEQVTFIDNGTEKETLPVANDSALV
;
A
#
# COMPACT_ATOMS: atom_id res chain seq x y z
N MET A 1 25.48 6.48 3.83
CA MET A 1 24.30 5.63 4.13
C MET A 1 23.13 6.31 3.45
N ASN A 2 22.65 5.77 2.32
CA ASN A 2 21.57 6.39 1.56
C ASN A 2 20.25 6.13 2.28
N SER A 3 19.74 7.13 2.99
CA SER A 3 18.37 7.13 3.47
C SER A 3 17.45 7.04 2.25
N SER A 4 16.78 5.90 2.05
CA SER A 4 15.79 5.77 1.00
C SER A 4 14.58 6.63 1.35
N ASN A 5 14.43 7.76 0.67
CA ASN A 5 13.28 8.63 0.86
C ASN A 5 12.07 7.99 0.18
N THR A 6 11.02 7.70 0.93
CA THR A 6 9.77 7.13 0.41
C THR A 6 8.65 8.15 0.50
N LYS A 7 7.80 8.24 -0.53
CA LYS A 7 6.65 9.13 -0.56
C LYS A 7 5.43 8.42 -1.13
N ILE A 8 4.31 8.45 -0.43
CA ILE A 8 3.01 8.00 -0.93
C ILE A 8 2.17 9.24 -1.22
N VAL A 9 1.55 9.30 -2.40
CA VAL A 9 0.77 10.46 -2.86
C VAL A 9 -0.51 9.99 -3.56
N LYS A 10 -1.59 10.75 -3.42
CA LYS A 10 -2.87 10.42 -4.06
C LYS A 10 -2.85 10.79 -5.54
N SER A 11 -3.41 9.94 -6.39
CA SER A 11 -3.66 10.23 -7.79
C SER A 11 -4.54 11.48 -7.93
N GLY A 12 -4.16 12.37 -8.85
CA GLY A 12 -4.78 13.67 -9.06
C GLY A 12 -4.31 14.77 -8.11
N SER A 13 -3.64 14.44 -6.99
CA SER A 13 -3.12 15.45 -6.07
C SER A 13 -1.81 16.04 -6.55
N THR A 14 -1.45 17.19 -5.97
CA THR A 14 -0.12 17.76 -6.09
C THR A 14 0.69 17.50 -4.83
N PHE A 15 2.01 17.41 -4.98
CA PHE A 15 2.95 17.33 -3.87
C PHE A 15 4.26 18.04 -4.24
N GLN A 16 5.10 18.27 -3.24
CA GLN A 16 6.39 18.94 -3.44
C GLN A 16 7.55 18.12 -2.87
N ILE A 17 8.71 18.27 -3.51
CA ILE A 17 10.00 17.82 -3.00
C ILE A 17 10.89 19.05 -2.84
N SER A 18 11.40 19.26 -1.62
CA SER A 18 12.24 20.39 -1.27
C SER A 18 13.68 19.92 -1.05
N LEU A 19 14.60 20.42 -1.85
CA LEU A 19 16.01 20.03 -1.83
C LEU A 19 16.88 21.22 -1.44
N LYS A 20 17.70 21.04 -0.40
CA LYS A 20 18.64 22.06 0.05
C LYS A 20 19.77 22.23 -0.96
N GLY A 21 20.08 23.47 -1.31
CA GLY A 21 21.04 23.86 -2.33
C GLY A 21 21.82 25.12 -1.94
N ASN A 22 22.67 25.55 -2.86
CA ASN A 22 23.33 26.85 -2.80
C ASN A 22 23.72 27.29 -4.21
N MET A 23 22.82 27.98 -4.88
CA MET A 23 22.93 28.54 -6.23
C MET A 23 24.12 29.49 -6.37
N SER A 24 24.59 30.14 -5.28
CA SER A 24 25.77 31.01 -5.35
C SER A 24 27.06 30.25 -5.69
N THR A 25 27.06 28.92 -5.52
CA THR A 25 28.17 28.04 -5.89
C THR A 25 28.09 27.56 -7.34
N GLY A 26 27.01 27.87 -8.05
CA GLY A 26 26.72 27.39 -9.40
C GLY A 26 26.15 25.98 -9.47
N TYR A 27 26.04 25.26 -8.35
CA TYR A 27 25.34 23.97 -8.30
C TYR A 27 23.84 24.18 -8.16
N ARG A 28 23.06 23.42 -8.92
CA ARG A 28 21.59 23.35 -8.81
C ARG A 28 21.12 21.91 -8.81
N TRP A 29 19.92 21.67 -8.30
CA TRP A 29 19.27 20.38 -8.47
C TRP A 29 18.62 20.30 -9.86
N CYS A 30 18.85 19.18 -10.52
CA CYS A 30 18.31 18.82 -11.82
C CYS A 30 17.55 17.50 -11.70
N LEU A 31 16.40 17.42 -12.37
CA LEU A 31 15.62 16.19 -12.44
C LEU A 31 16.32 15.19 -13.37
N ALA A 32 16.79 14.07 -12.83
CA ALA A 32 17.49 13.04 -13.60
C ALA A 32 16.52 11.95 -14.12
N ARG A 33 15.51 11.59 -13.32
CA ARG A 33 14.49 10.61 -13.70
C ARG A 33 13.11 11.04 -13.21
N LEU A 34 12.16 11.13 -14.14
CA LEU A 34 10.74 11.38 -13.87
C LEU A 34 9.92 10.16 -14.31
N PRO A 35 9.23 9.44 -13.41
CA PRO A 35 8.33 8.36 -13.81
C PRO A 35 7.07 8.90 -14.49
N GLU A 36 6.47 8.11 -15.39
CA GLU A 36 5.29 8.50 -16.19
C GLU A 36 4.04 8.74 -15.34
N SER A 37 3.97 8.18 -14.13
CA SER A 37 2.88 8.42 -13.19
C SER A 37 2.86 9.85 -12.66
N LEU A 38 3.93 10.62 -12.86
CA LEU A 38 4.12 11.96 -12.33
C LEU A 38 4.30 12.98 -13.45
N CYS A 39 3.81 14.19 -13.21
CA CYS A 39 4.06 15.35 -14.05
C CYS A 39 4.72 16.43 -13.21
N LEU A 40 5.90 16.93 -13.61
CA LEU A 40 6.48 18.13 -13.03
C LEU A 40 5.63 19.34 -13.47
N VAL A 41 5.02 20.02 -12.51
CA VAL A 41 4.12 21.18 -12.77
C VAL A 41 4.76 22.52 -12.45
N GLY A 42 5.89 22.55 -11.74
CA GLY A 42 6.61 23.78 -11.45
C GLY A 42 7.89 23.57 -10.64
N GLU A 43 8.73 24.58 -10.65
CA GLU A 43 9.93 24.68 -9.82
C GLU A 43 10.02 26.09 -9.23
N GLU A 44 10.37 26.17 -7.95
CA GLU A 44 10.61 27.44 -7.27
C GLU A 44 11.91 27.36 -6.47
N LEU A 45 12.52 28.52 -6.23
CA LEU A 45 13.76 28.64 -5.47
C LEU A 45 13.57 29.65 -4.36
N TYR A 46 13.84 29.23 -3.13
CA TYR A 46 13.72 30.06 -1.95
C TYR A 46 15.08 30.22 -1.29
N SER A 47 15.51 31.45 -1.06
CA SER A 47 16.67 31.70 -0.19
C SER A 47 16.37 31.22 1.23
N ASP A 48 17.32 30.55 1.85
CA ASP A 48 17.15 30.11 3.23
C ASP A 48 17.06 31.31 4.18
N PRO A 49 16.29 31.25 5.29
CA PRO A 49 16.17 32.37 6.22
C PRO A 49 17.54 32.87 6.71
N HIS A 50 17.80 34.17 6.53
CA HIS A 50 19.09 34.77 6.85
C HIS A 50 18.96 36.21 7.36
N PRO A 51 19.91 36.71 8.18
CA PRO A 51 19.99 38.13 8.52
C PRO A 51 20.19 39.02 7.28
N PRO A 52 19.83 40.31 7.35
CA PRO A 52 20.10 41.25 6.26
C PRO A 52 21.59 41.28 5.90
N GLN A 53 21.89 41.46 4.61
CA GLN A 53 23.25 41.68 4.08
C GLN A 53 24.22 40.48 4.17
N VAL A 54 23.72 39.26 4.34
CA VAL A 54 24.54 38.05 4.24
C VAL A 54 24.62 37.58 2.80
N VAL A 55 25.83 37.34 2.29
CA VAL A 55 26.09 36.81 0.95
C VAL A 55 26.42 35.32 0.99
N GLY A 56 26.12 34.59 -0.10
CA GLY A 56 26.42 33.16 -0.21
C GLY A 56 25.50 32.26 0.62
N VAL A 57 24.32 32.77 0.98
CA VAL A 57 23.30 32.01 1.72
C VAL A 57 22.84 30.83 0.87
N GLY A 58 22.60 29.69 1.53
CA GLY A 58 21.97 28.54 0.89
C GLY A 58 20.56 28.86 0.41
N ASP A 59 20.03 27.95 -0.38
CA ASP A 59 18.66 27.99 -0.88
C ASP A 59 17.99 26.64 -0.75
N THR A 60 16.70 26.63 -1.00
CA THR A 60 15.88 25.45 -1.12
C THR A 60 15.19 25.49 -2.47
N GLN A 61 15.52 24.54 -3.34
CA GLN A 61 14.82 24.32 -4.60
C GLN A 61 13.61 23.41 -4.33
N VAL A 62 12.43 23.87 -4.71
CA VAL A 62 11.16 23.18 -4.51
C VAL A 62 10.61 22.76 -5.86
N PHE A 63 10.40 21.46 -6.03
CA PHE A 63 9.82 20.86 -7.23
C PHE A 63 8.37 20.47 -6.92
N TYR A 64 7.44 20.95 -7.75
CA TYR A 64 6.02 20.65 -7.63
C TYR A 64 5.63 19.59 -8.65
N PHE A 65 5.00 18.52 -8.18
CA PHE A 65 4.55 17.41 -9.01
C PHE A 65 3.04 17.26 -8.91
N LYS A 66 2.43 16.82 -10.01
CA LYS A 66 1.06 16.31 -10.03
C LYS A 66 1.11 14.80 -10.27
N ALA A 67 0.44 14.05 -9.41
CA ALA A 67 0.25 12.62 -9.58
C ALA A 67 -0.84 12.37 -10.62
N MET A 68 -0.51 11.64 -11.68
CA MET A 68 -1.37 11.46 -12.86
C MET A 68 -1.98 10.07 -12.94
N LYS A 69 -1.22 9.03 -12.58
CA LYS A 69 -1.64 7.63 -12.70
C LYS A 69 -1.25 6.85 -11.45
N SER A 70 -2.16 6.03 -10.94
CA SER A 70 -1.87 5.17 -9.79
C SER A 70 -0.87 4.06 -10.13
N THR A 71 -0.06 3.68 -9.14
CA THR A 71 1.01 2.68 -9.28
C THR A 71 0.83 1.59 -8.23
N LEU A 72 1.07 0.34 -8.63
CA LEU A 72 1.00 -0.82 -7.73
C LEU A 72 2.32 -1.04 -6.96
N ALA A 73 3.40 -0.43 -7.42
CA ALA A 73 4.72 -0.52 -6.83
C ALA A 73 5.38 0.88 -6.79
N PRO A 74 6.38 1.08 -5.90
CA PRO A 74 7.14 2.32 -5.88
C PRO A 74 7.92 2.55 -7.17
N GLU A 75 7.88 3.78 -7.68
CA GLU A 75 8.65 4.23 -8.82
C GLU A 75 9.78 5.17 -8.39
N SER A 76 10.91 5.10 -9.09
CA SER A 76 12.08 5.91 -8.76
C SER A 76 12.03 7.28 -9.43
N LEU A 77 12.00 8.32 -8.60
CA LEU A 77 12.16 9.73 -8.95
C LEU A 77 13.54 10.18 -8.46
N SER A 78 14.41 10.64 -9.35
CA SER A 78 15.79 11.00 -8.97
C SER A 78 16.19 12.40 -9.38
N PHE A 79 17.03 12.99 -8.54
CA PHE A 79 17.59 14.33 -8.68
C PHE A 79 19.10 14.25 -8.58
N ILE A 80 19.78 15.01 -9.42
CA ILE A 80 21.24 15.17 -9.39
C ILE A 80 21.58 16.63 -9.13
N ARG A 81 22.54 16.87 -8.23
CA ARG A 81 23.06 18.20 -7.96
C ARG A 81 24.28 18.44 -8.81
N MET A 82 24.17 19.34 -9.80
CA MET A 82 25.21 19.53 -10.80
C MET A 82 25.42 20.98 -11.21
N ARG A 83 26.60 21.26 -11.78
CA ARG A 83 26.85 22.45 -12.61
C ARG A 83 26.56 22.13 -14.06
N VAL A 84 25.47 22.69 -14.60
CA VAL A 84 24.95 22.36 -15.95
C VAL A 84 25.97 22.62 -17.07
N TRP A 85 26.92 23.54 -16.87
CA TRP A 85 27.90 23.89 -17.91
C TRP A 85 29.17 23.03 -17.92
N ASN A 86 29.40 22.19 -16.90
CA ASN A 86 30.61 21.36 -16.78
C ASN A 86 30.31 19.88 -16.43
N ASP A 87 29.03 19.49 -16.40
CA ASP A 87 28.56 18.13 -16.04
C ASP A 87 29.11 17.58 -14.71
N ASP A 88 29.46 18.48 -13.79
CA ASP A 88 30.03 18.13 -12.48
C ASP A 88 28.91 17.78 -11.49
N ILE A 89 28.65 16.48 -11.34
CA ILE A 89 27.65 15.91 -10.43
C ILE A 89 28.30 15.64 -9.07
N ILE A 90 27.74 16.24 -8.02
CA ILE A 90 28.30 16.14 -6.66
C ILE A 90 27.38 15.46 -5.66
N GLU A 91 26.10 15.28 -6.01
CA GLU A 91 25.11 14.65 -5.15
C GLU A 91 23.99 14.03 -5.98
N GLU A 92 23.48 12.89 -5.55
CA GLU A 92 22.27 12.27 -6.10
C GLU A 92 21.30 11.97 -4.97
N GLN A 93 20.01 12.28 -5.20
CA GLN A 93 18.93 11.92 -4.30
C GLN A 93 17.86 11.13 -5.06
N VAL A 94 17.50 9.98 -4.51
CA VAL A 94 16.48 9.09 -5.06
C VAL A 94 15.31 9.01 -4.10
N TRP A 95 14.11 9.18 -4.65
CA TRP A 95 12.83 9.06 -3.99
C TRP A 95 12.07 7.87 -4.56
N GLN A 96 11.56 7.01 -3.69
CA GLN A 96 10.62 5.95 -4.06
C GLN A 96 9.20 6.48 -3.88
N VAL A 97 8.53 6.80 -4.98
CA VAL A 97 7.20 7.41 -4.98
C VAL A 97 6.15 6.38 -5.36
N THR A 98 5.12 6.23 -4.54
CA THR A 98 3.93 5.42 -4.85
C THR A 98 2.73 6.32 -5.04
N VAL A 99 2.04 6.20 -6.18
CA VAL A 99 0.82 6.95 -6.44
C VAL A 99 -0.39 6.08 -6.09
N SER A 100 -1.01 6.36 -4.95
CA SER A 100 -2.22 5.68 -4.49
C SER A 100 -3.47 6.26 -5.16
N GLN A 101 -4.50 5.47 -5.43
CA GLN A 101 -5.81 6.02 -5.82
C GLN A 101 -6.48 6.76 -4.65
N ASN A 102 -6.30 6.25 -3.44
CA ASN A 102 -6.89 6.79 -2.21
C ASN A 102 -5.82 7.36 -1.25
N GLU A 103 -6.20 8.34 -0.42
CA GLU A 103 -5.25 9.04 0.48
C GLU A 103 -4.61 8.14 1.52
N ASN A 104 -5.27 7.05 1.88
CA ASN A 104 -4.81 6.13 2.93
C ASN A 104 -4.81 4.67 2.45
N GLU A 105 -4.31 4.40 1.25
CA GLU A 105 -4.12 3.02 0.82
C GLU A 105 -3.20 2.26 1.77
N VAL A 106 -3.52 1.00 1.99
CA VAL A 106 -2.78 0.10 2.87
C VAL A 106 -2.15 -1.00 2.04
N SER A 107 -0.86 -1.26 2.28
CA SER A 107 -0.17 -2.34 1.59
C SER A 107 -0.76 -3.69 1.99
N TYR A 108 -0.87 -4.60 1.03
CA TYR A 108 -1.43 -5.92 1.27
C TYR A 108 -0.79 -6.99 0.38
N GLN A 109 -0.91 -8.25 0.82
CA GLN A 109 -0.53 -9.43 0.05
C GLN A 109 -1.66 -10.45 0.07
N VAL A 110 -1.94 -11.09 -1.07
CA VAL A 110 -2.90 -12.19 -1.15
C VAL A 110 -2.19 -13.50 -0.79
N VAL A 111 -2.74 -14.24 0.18
CA VAL A 111 -2.11 -15.44 0.76
C VAL A 111 -3.06 -16.63 0.76
N ASN A 112 -3.56 -17.02 -0.42
CA ASN A 112 -4.58 -18.06 -0.60
C ASN A 112 -4.08 -19.52 -0.50
N ASN A 113 -2.92 -19.76 0.12
CA ASN A 113 -2.33 -21.12 0.22
C ASN A 113 -2.90 -21.94 1.38
N TYR A 114 -4.10 -21.62 1.89
CA TYR A 114 -4.68 -22.22 3.08
C TYR A 114 -6.04 -22.85 2.80
N VAL A 115 -6.32 -23.94 3.51
CA VAL A 115 -7.65 -24.58 3.54
C VAL A 115 -8.40 -24.21 4.80
N VAL A 116 -9.72 -24.12 4.67
CA VAL A 116 -10.64 -23.88 5.79
C VAL A 116 -10.77 -25.15 6.63
N GLY A 117 -10.68 -25.01 7.95
CA GLY A 117 -10.94 -26.07 8.92
C GLY A 117 -12.40 -26.53 8.88
N HIS A 118 -12.63 -27.81 9.20
CA HIS A 118 -13.95 -28.43 9.13
C HIS A 118 -14.99 -27.85 10.12
N GLU A 119 -14.56 -27.03 11.08
CA GLU A 119 -15.41 -26.49 12.15
C GLU A 119 -16.17 -25.21 11.77
N VAL A 120 -15.88 -24.60 10.61
CA VAL A 120 -16.57 -23.38 10.17
C VAL A 120 -18.01 -23.71 9.78
N LYS A 121 -18.98 -23.13 10.50
CA LYS A 121 -20.43 -23.31 10.24
C LYS A 121 -20.79 -22.93 8.80
N ALA A 122 -21.87 -23.51 8.27
CA ALA A 122 -22.37 -23.18 6.93
C ALA A 122 -22.70 -21.68 6.82
N GLY A 123 -22.47 -21.09 5.66
CA GLY A 123 -22.69 -19.66 5.38
C GLY A 123 -21.45 -18.95 4.85
N LYS A 124 -21.65 -17.69 4.41
CA LYS A 124 -20.56 -16.76 4.10
C LYS A 124 -20.07 -16.14 5.40
N HIS A 125 -18.75 -16.11 5.61
CA HIS A 125 -18.15 -15.59 6.84
C HIS A 125 -17.01 -14.64 6.53
N TYR A 126 -16.92 -13.59 7.35
CA TYR A 126 -15.88 -12.57 7.31
C TYR A 126 -15.04 -12.70 8.58
N PHE A 127 -13.73 -12.79 8.42
CA PHE A 127 -12.81 -12.92 9.54
C PHE A 127 -11.72 -11.85 9.50
N ILE A 128 -11.37 -11.39 10.70
CA ILE A 128 -10.20 -10.57 10.96
C ILE A 128 -9.39 -11.29 12.03
N PHE A 129 -8.13 -11.58 11.73
CA PHE A 129 -7.20 -12.25 12.62
C PHE A 129 -6.08 -11.31 12.98
N ASP A 130 -6.03 -10.96 14.25
CA ASP A 130 -4.99 -10.11 14.83
C ASP A 130 -3.80 -10.94 15.35
N LYS A 131 -4.05 -12.22 15.66
CA LYS A 131 -3.07 -13.16 16.21
C LYS A 131 -2.99 -14.44 15.38
N PHE A 132 -1.78 -14.97 15.21
CA PHE A 132 -1.53 -16.19 14.44
C PHE A 132 -2.33 -17.40 14.95
N ASP A 133 -2.42 -17.59 16.27
CA ASP A 133 -3.16 -18.70 16.87
C ASP A 133 -4.67 -18.67 16.55
N GLN A 134 -5.25 -17.48 16.37
CA GLN A 134 -6.65 -17.34 15.96
C GLN A 134 -6.83 -17.77 14.50
N PHE A 135 -5.90 -17.34 13.63
CA PHE A 135 -5.88 -17.73 12.23
C PHE A 135 -5.75 -19.24 12.06
N GLN A 136 -4.84 -19.89 12.79
CA GLN A 136 -4.60 -21.33 12.69
C GLN A 136 -5.78 -22.20 13.14
N LYS A 137 -6.68 -21.69 13.98
CA LYS A 137 -7.92 -22.41 14.34
C LYS A 137 -8.87 -22.55 13.15
N VAL A 138 -8.87 -21.55 12.26
CA VAL A 138 -9.75 -21.51 11.09
C VAL A 138 -9.06 -22.04 9.85
N PHE A 139 -7.75 -21.83 9.71
CA PHE A 139 -7.01 -22.14 8.49
C PHE A 139 -5.81 -23.04 8.74
N TYR A 140 -5.65 -24.05 7.89
CA TYR A 140 -4.51 -24.95 7.87
C TYR A 140 -3.72 -24.83 6.55
N PRO A 141 -2.39 -25.02 6.55
CA PRO A 141 -1.59 -24.99 5.33
C PRO A 141 -2.09 -25.99 4.27
N ALA A 142 -2.29 -25.52 3.04
CA ALA A 142 -2.65 -26.37 1.90
C ALA A 142 -1.40 -26.73 1.09
N ALA A 143 -1.07 -28.02 0.98
CA ALA A 143 0.06 -28.43 0.14
C ALA A 143 -0.25 -28.19 -1.35
N VAL A 144 0.30 -27.11 -1.91
CA VAL A 144 0.18 -26.74 -3.34
C VAL A 144 1.54 -26.83 -4.03
N MET A 145 1.57 -27.05 -5.35
CA MET A 145 2.83 -27.12 -6.09
C MET A 145 3.48 -25.73 -6.22
N GLY A 146 4.78 -25.62 -5.92
CA GLY A 146 5.57 -24.39 -6.13
C GLY A 146 6.22 -23.82 -4.86
N SER A 147 6.84 -22.65 -4.99
CA SER A 147 7.41 -21.91 -3.85
C SER A 147 6.29 -21.38 -2.96
N GLN A 148 6.35 -21.68 -1.67
CA GLN A 148 5.32 -21.34 -0.70
C GLN A 148 5.90 -20.40 0.36
N ARG A 149 5.12 -19.40 0.76
CA ARG A 149 5.34 -18.63 1.98
C ARG A 149 4.18 -18.92 2.92
N TRP A 150 4.52 -19.45 4.10
CA TRP A 150 3.60 -19.62 5.20
C TRP A 150 3.65 -18.39 6.10
N LEU A 151 2.49 -17.91 6.51
CA LEU A 151 2.35 -16.94 7.58
C LEU A 151 2.95 -17.48 8.87
N THR A 152 3.63 -16.60 9.57
CA THR A 152 4.32 -16.83 10.83
C THR A 152 3.85 -15.83 11.88
N VAL A 153 4.22 -16.05 13.15
CA VAL A 153 3.93 -15.10 14.24
C VAL A 153 4.46 -13.69 13.93
N GLU A 154 5.63 -13.58 13.28
CA GLU A 154 6.23 -12.30 12.91
C GLU A 154 5.38 -11.52 11.91
N ASP A 155 4.72 -12.22 10.97
CA ASP A 155 3.85 -11.55 10.00
C ASP A 155 2.70 -10.81 10.71
N PHE A 156 2.15 -11.39 11.78
CA PHE A 156 1.08 -10.80 12.60
C PHE A 156 1.58 -9.65 13.49
N ALA A 157 2.89 -9.49 13.71
CA ALA A 157 3.42 -8.33 14.43
C ALA A 157 3.24 -7.03 13.63
N HIS A 158 3.26 -7.13 12.29
CA HIS A 158 3.19 -5.98 11.38
C HIS A 158 1.93 -5.94 10.52
N HIS A 159 1.15 -7.03 10.50
CA HIS A 159 -0.02 -7.17 9.65
C HIS A 159 -1.22 -7.68 10.43
N VAL A 160 -2.41 -7.35 9.91
CA VAL A 160 -3.67 -8.00 10.24
C VAL A 160 -4.04 -8.90 9.08
N VAL A 161 -4.51 -10.11 9.36
CA VAL A 161 -4.95 -11.04 8.32
C VAL A 161 -6.46 -11.00 8.21
N ILE A 162 -6.97 -10.80 7.01
CA ILE A 162 -8.39 -10.67 6.70
C ILE A 162 -8.77 -11.83 5.79
N ALA A 163 -9.88 -12.49 6.08
CA ALA A 163 -10.37 -13.57 5.24
C ALA A 163 -11.87 -13.47 4.96
N VAL A 164 -12.25 -13.80 3.73
CA VAL A 164 -13.63 -14.08 3.33
C VAL A 164 -13.74 -15.56 3.01
N ILE A 165 -14.69 -16.26 3.62
CA ILE A 165 -14.97 -17.67 3.36
C ILE A 165 -16.36 -17.78 2.75
N GLU A 166 -16.44 -18.33 1.54
CA GLU A 166 -17.70 -18.52 0.82
C GLU A 166 -18.44 -19.77 1.31
N PRO A 167 -19.77 -19.81 1.18
CA PRO A 167 -20.53 -21.02 1.44
C PRO A 167 -20.13 -22.13 0.46
N GLU A 168 -20.34 -23.38 0.88
CA GLU A 168 -20.23 -24.53 -0.01
C GLU A 168 -21.45 -24.55 -0.96
N ASN A 169 -21.24 -24.20 -2.22
CA ASN A 169 -22.33 -23.98 -3.19
C ASN A 169 -22.10 -24.58 -4.58
N ASN A 170 -21.23 -25.58 -4.71
CA ASN A 170 -20.82 -26.15 -6.00
C ASN A 170 -20.37 -25.06 -7.00
N ALA A 171 -19.65 -24.03 -6.53
CA ALA A 171 -19.15 -22.96 -7.37
C ALA A 171 -17.73 -22.55 -6.96
N VAL A 172 -16.96 -22.11 -7.95
CA VAL A 172 -15.66 -21.46 -7.75
C VAL A 172 -15.86 -19.96 -7.67
N SER A 173 -15.25 -19.33 -6.67
CA SER A 173 -15.34 -17.88 -6.47
C SER A 173 -14.08 -17.17 -6.97
N ASP A 174 -14.28 -16.27 -7.94
CA ASP A 174 -13.26 -15.34 -8.42
C ASP A 174 -13.40 -14.00 -7.72
N TYR A 175 -12.27 -13.45 -7.28
CA TYR A 175 -12.22 -12.18 -6.54
C TYR A 175 -11.43 -11.13 -7.31
N GLU A 176 -12.05 -9.98 -7.52
CA GLU A 176 -11.42 -8.81 -8.12
C GLU A 176 -11.62 -7.61 -7.19
N PHE A 177 -10.52 -6.96 -6.77
CA PHE A 177 -10.62 -5.72 -6.00
C PHE A 177 -11.07 -4.58 -6.89
N LYS A 178 -12.12 -3.87 -6.48
CA LYS A 178 -12.55 -2.64 -7.16
C LYS A 178 -11.61 -1.49 -6.85
N GLN A 179 -11.07 -1.49 -5.64
CA GLN A 179 -10.11 -0.51 -5.15
C GLN A 179 -9.09 -1.19 -4.26
N THR A 180 -7.89 -0.62 -4.18
CA THR A 180 -6.89 -1.01 -3.20
C THR A 180 -7.48 -0.84 -1.78
N PRO A 181 -7.22 -1.79 -0.85
CA PRO A 181 -7.54 -1.61 0.56
C PRO A 181 -7.07 -0.25 1.05
N HIS A 182 -7.96 0.50 1.71
CA HIS A 182 -7.66 1.85 2.16
C HIS A 182 -8.39 2.20 3.44
N ILE A 183 -7.84 3.14 4.20
CA ILE A 183 -8.43 3.62 5.44
C ILE A 183 -9.33 4.83 5.14
N SER A 184 -10.57 4.75 5.59
CA SER A 184 -11.51 5.87 5.62
C SER A 184 -11.86 6.16 7.09
N GLY A 185 -11.36 7.27 7.63
CA GLY A 185 -11.44 7.56 9.06
C GLY A 185 -10.65 6.53 9.88
N HIS A 186 -11.35 5.74 10.72
CA HIS A 186 -10.77 4.64 11.51
C HIS A 186 -11.17 3.26 10.96
N THR A 187 -11.61 3.19 9.71
CA THR A 187 -12.13 1.96 9.08
C THR A 187 -11.26 1.57 7.89
N LEU A 188 -10.75 0.34 7.88
CA LEU A 188 -10.16 -0.26 6.68
C LEU A 188 -11.28 -0.76 5.76
N VAL A 189 -11.30 -0.29 4.52
CA VAL A 189 -12.29 -0.65 3.52
C VAL A 189 -11.72 -1.71 2.58
N ILE A 190 -12.39 -2.85 2.49
CA ILE A 190 -12.10 -3.94 1.56
C ILE A 190 -13.23 -4.01 0.52
N ASP A 191 -13.02 -3.40 -0.64
CA ASP A 191 -14.00 -3.34 -1.73
C ASP A 191 -13.64 -4.29 -2.86
N TYR A 192 -14.47 -5.32 -3.04
CA TYR A 192 -14.26 -6.39 -3.99
C TYR A 192 -15.54 -6.82 -4.70
N VAL A 193 -15.35 -7.50 -5.82
CA VAL A 193 -16.38 -8.19 -6.56
C VAL A 193 -16.09 -9.68 -6.48
N CYS A 194 -17.07 -10.43 -5.97
CA CYS A 194 -17.08 -11.89 -6.02
C CYS A 194 -17.96 -12.35 -7.17
N LYS A 195 -17.39 -13.16 -8.07
CA LYS A 195 -18.12 -13.84 -9.13
C LYS A 195 -18.07 -15.34 -8.89
N GLU A 196 -19.24 -15.97 -8.84
CA GLU A 196 -19.36 -17.42 -8.70
C GLU A 196 -19.51 -18.05 -10.08
N ASN A 197 -18.64 -19.02 -10.37
CA ASN A 197 -18.71 -19.84 -11.56
C ASN A 197 -19.19 -21.25 -11.17
N PRO A 198 -20.28 -21.76 -11.76
CA PRO A 198 -20.76 -23.10 -11.46
C PRO A 198 -19.69 -24.17 -11.68
N ALA A 199 -19.44 -24.94 -10.64
CA ALA A 199 -18.51 -26.07 -10.63
C ALA A 199 -19.19 -27.24 -9.91
N PRO A 200 -20.09 -27.96 -10.61
CA PRO A 200 -20.74 -29.14 -10.05
C PRO A 200 -19.70 -30.10 -9.47
N GLU A 201 -20.00 -30.70 -8.31
CA GLU A 201 -19.10 -31.63 -7.60
C GLU A 201 -17.97 -30.98 -6.77
N THR A 202 -17.90 -29.65 -6.69
CA THR A 202 -17.00 -28.99 -5.73
C THR A 202 -17.58 -29.00 -4.31
N THR A 203 -16.95 -29.77 -3.43
CA THR A 203 -17.33 -29.96 -2.02
C THR A 203 -16.48 -29.13 -1.05
N PHE A 204 -15.64 -28.23 -1.56
CA PHE A 204 -14.74 -27.42 -0.76
C PHE A 204 -15.12 -25.95 -0.83
N ARG A 205 -14.85 -25.22 0.25
CA ARG A 205 -15.13 -23.78 0.35
C ARG A 205 -13.98 -22.98 -0.22
N PHE A 206 -14.33 -21.95 -1.00
CA PHE A 206 -13.36 -20.98 -1.47
C PHE A 206 -13.14 -19.91 -0.40
N SER A 207 -11.90 -19.41 -0.33
CA SER A 207 -11.58 -18.30 0.55
C SER A 207 -10.67 -17.31 -0.16
N LYS A 208 -10.80 -16.05 0.23
CA LYS A 208 -9.87 -14.98 -0.11
C LYS A 208 -9.19 -14.52 1.16
N ILE A 209 -7.87 -14.62 1.22
CA ILE A 209 -7.08 -14.26 2.40
C ILE A 209 -6.10 -13.15 2.03
N LEU A 210 -6.11 -12.08 2.82
CA LEU A 210 -5.28 -10.90 2.68
C LEU A 210 -4.45 -10.71 3.94
N MET A 211 -3.15 -10.54 3.78
CA MET A 211 -2.29 -10.01 4.82
C MET A 211 -2.13 -8.51 4.58
N VAL A 212 -2.72 -7.69 5.44
CA VAL A 212 -2.79 -6.23 5.29
C VAL A 212 -1.93 -5.57 6.34
N GLN A 213 -1.13 -4.59 5.96
CA GLN A 213 -0.28 -3.86 6.90
C GLN A 213 -1.11 -3.19 8.00
N ARG A 214 -0.65 -3.31 9.25
CA ARG A 214 -1.26 -2.59 10.37
C ARG A 214 -1.21 -1.09 10.13
N GLY A 215 -2.29 -0.40 10.50
CA GLY A 215 -2.41 1.05 10.39
C GLY A 215 -3.43 1.59 11.37
N ASP A 216 -3.78 2.88 11.22
CA ASP A 216 -4.66 3.61 12.13
C ASP A 216 -6.15 3.30 11.85
N TYR A 217 -6.53 2.02 11.95
CA TYR A 217 -7.90 1.55 11.81
C TYR A 217 -8.28 0.58 12.94
N GLU A 218 -9.51 0.72 13.42
CA GLU A 218 -10.05 -0.07 14.55
C GLU A 218 -11.06 -1.12 14.08
N GLN A 219 -11.51 -1.01 12.84
CA GLN A 219 -12.50 -1.90 12.23
C GLN A 219 -12.24 -2.07 10.73
N VAL A 220 -12.79 -3.13 10.16
CA VAL A 220 -12.73 -3.46 8.73
C VAL A 220 -14.15 -3.57 8.20
N THR A 221 -14.43 -2.86 7.11
CA THR A 221 -15.69 -2.94 6.37
C THR A 221 -15.49 -3.72 5.07
N PHE A 222 -16.36 -4.69 4.83
CA PHE A 222 -16.38 -5.50 3.62
C PHE A 222 -17.48 -5.03 2.68
N ILE A 223 -17.09 -4.66 1.46
CA ILE A 223 -18.02 -4.29 0.39
C ILE A 223 -17.90 -5.37 -0.69
N ASP A 224 -18.99 -6.08 -0.93
CA ASP A 224 -19.07 -7.13 -1.96
C ASP A 224 -20.11 -6.72 -3.00
N ASN A 225 -19.68 -6.60 -4.25
CA ASN A 225 -20.52 -6.18 -5.38
C ASN A 225 -21.21 -4.83 -5.13
N GLY A 226 -20.47 -3.88 -4.55
CA GLY A 226 -20.94 -2.51 -4.25
C GLY A 226 -21.93 -2.41 -3.09
N THR A 227 -22.18 -3.50 -2.37
CA THR A 227 -23.05 -3.51 -1.19
C THR A 227 -22.20 -3.78 0.05
N GLU A 228 -22.29 -2.91 1.07
CA GLU A 228 -21.70 -3.18 2.38
C GLU A 228 -22.31 -4.45 2.98
N LYS A 229 -21.45 -5.39 3.37
CA LYS A 229 -21.87 -6.70 3.89
C LYS A 229 -21.73 -6.75 5.40
N GLU A 230 -20.54 -6.43 5.89
CA GLU A 230 -20.25 -6.52 7.31
C GLU A 230 -19.15 -5.52 7.68
N THR A 231 -19.22 -4.99 8.89
CA THR A 231 -18.19 -4.17 9.51
C THR A 231 -17.82 -4.82 10.84
N LEU A 232 -16.56 -5.23 10.98
CA LEU A 232 -16.05 -5.99 12.10
C LEU A 232 -14.89 -5.27 12.79
N PRO A 233 -14.81 -5.26 14.12
CA PRO A 233 -13.67 -4.68 14.83
C PRO A 233 -12.40 -5.50 14.61
N VAL A 234 -11.25 -4.81 14.53
CA VAL A 234 -9.91 -5.42 14.63
C VAL A 234 -9.71 -5.74 16.11
N ALA A 235 -10.30 -6.84 16.58
CA ALA A 235 -10.34 -7.16 18.00
C ALA A 235 -8.93 -7.32 18.59
N ASN A 236 -8.59 -6.48 19.58
CA ASN A 236 -7.38 -6.64 20.40
C ASN A 236 -7.53 -7.72 21.49
N ASP A 237 -8.74 -8.22 21.75
CA ASP A 237 -8.93 -9.42 22.58
C ASP A 237 -10.29 -10.08 22.38
N SER A 238 -10.26 -11.41 22.44
CA SER A 238 -11.34 -12.31 22.84
C SER A 238 -12.64 -12.34 22.03
N ALA A 239 -12.74 -13.32 21.13
CA ALA A 239 -13.72 -14.42 21.22
C ALA A 239 -14.12 -14.94 19.83
N LEU A 240 -13.43 -15.98 19.34
CA LEU A 240 -14.04 -16.96 18.44
C LEU A 240 -13.60 -18.36 18.87
N VAL A 241 -14.44 -18.93 19.74
CA VAL A 241 -14.89 -20.33 19.72
C VAL A 241 -16.20 -20.34 18.95
#